data_AF-A0A377E1G8-F1
#
_entry.id   AF-A0A377E1G8-F1
#
_cell.length_a   1.000
_cell.length_b   1.000
_cell.length_c   1.000
_cell.angle_alpha   90.00
_cell.angle_beta   90.00
_cell.angle_gamma   90.00
#
_symmetry.space_group_name_H-M   'P 1'
#
loop_
_entity.id
_entity.type
_entity.pdbx_description
1 polymer ?
#
loop_
_entity_poly.entity_id
_entity_poly.type
_entity_poly.pdbx_seq_one_letter_code
_entity_poly.pdbx_strand_id
1 'polypeptide(L)'
;MAVTALDGYGANLTLVTDHKWGVWSGSANLNAAAATFNRVDVRRPSLALTANSSTVNISELSAFTEKAFWKPPPVFHKRHNVRHISA
;
A
#
# COMPACT_ATOMS: atom_id res chain seq x y z
N MET A 1 3.96 -6.83 -14.64
CA MET A 1 3.10 -6.09 -13.70
C MET A 1 3.12 -4.63 -14.15
N ALA A 2 2.00 -3.91 -14.06
CA ALA A 2 1.89 -2.51 -14.50
C ALA A 2 0.94 -1.74 -13.56
N VAL A 3 1.10 -0.42 -13.47
CA VAL A 3 0.24 0.51 -12.73
C VAL A 3 0.01 1.72 -13.62
N THR A 4 -1.22 2.24 -13.68
CA THR A 4 -1.56 3.41 -14.50
C THR A 4 -2.21 4.51 -13.66
N ALA A 5 -1.88 5.76 -14.00
CA ALA A 5 -2.31 6.96 -13.26
C ALA A 5 -2.08 6.84 -11.76
N LEU A 6 -0.86 6.42 -11.37
CA LEU A 6 -0.43 6.38 -9.98
C LEU A 6 -0.16 7.81 -9.49
N ASP A 7 -0.87 8.22 -8.46
CA ASP A 7 -0.61 9.42 -7.68
C ASP A 7 -0.29 9.05 -6.23
N GLY A 8 0.43 9.95 -5.57
CA GLY A 8 0.75 9.77 -4.17
C GLY A 8 1.23 11.04 -3.53
N TYR A 9 1.04 11.09 -2.22
CA TYR A 9 1.50 12.17 -1.38
C TYR A 9 2.13 11.60 -0.11
N GLY A 10 3.17 12.27 0.35
CA GLY A 10 3.88 11.86 1.54
C GLY A 10 4.31 13.04 2.39
N ALA A 11 4.45 12.80 3.69
CA ALA A 11 4.91 13.78 4.65
C ALA A 11 6.01 13.16 5.53
N ASN A 12 7.13 13.87 5.67
CA ASN A 12 8.26 13.48 6.53
C ASN A 12 8.80 12.06 6.24
N LEU A 13 8.83 11.69 4.95
CA LEU A 13 9.24 10.35 4.53
C LEU A 13 10.76 10.17 4.61
N THR A 14 11.19 9.14 5.33
CA THR A 14 12.55 8.60 5.22
C THR A 14 12.48 7.31 4.41
N LEU A 15 13.03 7.35 3.19
CA LEU A 15 12.97 6.23 2.25
C LEU A 15 14.22 5.35 2.26
N VAL A 16 15.34 5.87 2.76
CA VAL A 16 16.61 5.15 2.86
C VAL A 16 17.19 5.36 4.25
N THR A 17 17.52 4.26 4.91
CA THR A 17 18.23 4.22 6.19
C THR A 17 19.25 3.10 6.12
N ASP A 18 20.48 3.31 6.58
CA ASP A 18 21.55 2.30 6.59
C ASP A 18 21.73 1.56 5.26
N HIS A 19 21.71 2.29 4.14
CA HIS A 19 21.79 1.76 2.77
C HIS A 19 20.64 0.83 2.37
N LYS A 20 19.54 0.79 3.15
CA LYS A 20 18.36 -0.02 2.90
C LYS A 20 17.18 0.86 2.46
N TRP A 21 16.56 0.49 1.35
CA TRP A 21 15.34 1.11 0.84
C TRP A 21 14.11 0.60 1.59
N GLY A 22 13.19 1.48 1.96
CA GLY A 22 11.96 1.15 2.66
C GLY A 22 11.12 2.41 2.95
N VAL A 23 10.12 2.28 3.81
CA VAL A 23 9.49 3.46 4.44
C VAL A 23 9.80 3.38 5.92
N TRP A 24 10.78 4.17 6.37
CA TRP A 24 11.34 4.10 7.72
C TRP A 24 10.68 5.08 8.69
N SER A 25 10.09 6.17 8.18
CA SER A 25 9.32 7.14 8.96
C SER A 25 8.36 7.91 8.07
N GLY A 26 7.41 8.60 8.68
CA GLY A 26 6.50 9.52 7.98
C GLY A 26 5.20 8.87 7.56
N SER A 27 4.47 9.51 6.66
CA SER A 27 3.21 8.97 6.12
C SER A 27 3.23 9.01 4.60
N ALA A 28 2.53 8.05 3.98
CA ALA A 28 2.34 8.01 2.54
C ALA A 28 0.93 7.54 2.20
N ASN A 29 0.39 8.12 1.14
CA ASN A 29 -0.82 7.67 0.47
C ASN A 29 -0.49 7.45 -1.00
N LEU A 30 -0.98 6.34 -1.54
CA LEU A 30 -0.82 5.95 -2.94
C LEU A 30 -2.18 5.56 -3.49
N ASN A 31 -2.55 6.12 -4.64
CA ASN A 31 -3.77 5.79 -5.37
C ASN A 31 -3.44 5.53 -6.83
N ALA A 32 -4.14 4.60 -7.47
CA ALA A 32 -4.03 4.44 -8.91
C ALA A 32 -5.38 4.19 -9.57
N ALA A 33 -5.46 4.38 -10.89
CA ALA A 33 -6.67 4.04 -11.63
C ALA A 33 -6.80 2.52 -11.82
N ALA A 34 -5.71 1.87 -12.22
CA ALA A 34 -5.63 0.43 -12.43
C ALA A 34 -4.22 -0.11 -12.17
N ALA A 35 -4.12 -1.40 -11.86
CA ALA A 35 -2.86 -2.11 -11.80
C ALA A 35 -3.05 -3.60 -12.12
N THR A 36 -1.96 -4.27 -12.51
CA THR A 36 -1.94 -5.73 -12.68
C THR A 36 -0.88 -6.33 -11.77
N PHE A 37 -1.32 -7.07 -10.74
CA PHE A 37 -0.47 -7.75 -9.77
C PHE A 37 -0.57 -9.26 -9.96
N ASN A 38 0.55 -9.94 -10.20
CA ASN A 38 0.58 -11.40 -10.42
C ASN A 38 -0.49 -11.90 -11.44
N ARG A 39 -0.64 -11.17 -12.57
CA ARG A 39 -1.66 -11.43 -13.61
C ARG A 39 -3.13 -11.23 -13.17
N VAL A 40 -3.35 -10.67 -12.00
CA VAL A 40 -4.68 -10.22 -11.54
C VAL A 40 -4.80 -8.72 -11.78
N ASP A 41 -5.79 -8.33 -12.58
CA ASP A 41 -6.13 -6.94 -12.78
C ASP A 41 -6.92 -6.42 -11.58
N VAL A 42 -6.48 -5.26 -11.09
CA VAL A 42 -7.09 -4.53 -9.99
C VAL A 42 -7.47 -3.14 -10.46
N ARG A 43 -8.64 -2.68 -10.03
CA ARG A 43 -9.19 -1.36 -10.29
C ARG A 43 -9.17 -0.57 -9.00
N ARG A 44 -8.81 0.72 -9.11
CA ARG A 44 -8.75 1.67 -7.99
C ARG A 44 -7.98 1.15 -6.76
N PRO A 45 -6.75 0.64 -6.91
CA PRO A 45 -5.97 0.30 -5.73
C PRO A 45 -5.62 1.57 -4.93
N SER A 46 -5.74 1.49 -3.61
CA SER A 46 -5.31 2.52 -2.66
C SER A 46 -4.50 1.90 -1.51
N LEU A 47 -3.52 2.65 -1.01
CA LEU A 47 -2.70 2.30 0.16
C LEU A 47 -2.42 3.57 0.97
N ALA A 48 -2.75 3.55 2.26
CA ALA A 48 -2.33 4.56 3.21
C ALA A 48 -1.51 3.91 4.34
N LEU A 49 -0.33 4.47 4.62
CA LEU A 49 0.55 3.99 5.68
C LEU A 49 1.16 5.13 6.50
N THR A 50 1.53 4.79 7.72
CA THR A 50 2.37 5.61 8.61
C THR A 50 3.49 4.76 9.18
N ALA A 51 4.71 5.27 9.17
CA ALA A 51 5.89 4.59 9.67
C ALA A 51 6.56 5.40 10.79
N ASN A 52 7.16 4.67 11.72
CA ASN A 52 8.08 5.18 12.73
C ASN A 52 9.28 4.22 12.85
N SER A 53 10.18 4.49 13.78
CA SER A 53 11.40 3.70 13.99
C SER A 53 11.18 2.19 14.19
N SER A 54 10.00 1.78 14.63
CA SER A 54 9.71 0.40 15.04
C SER A 54 8.68 -0.30 14.16
N THR A 55 7.77 0.46 13.55
CA THR A 55 6.57 -0.09 12.92
C THR A 55 6.15 0.69 11.69
N VAL A 56 5.64 -0.05 10.71
CA VAL A 56 4.79 0.49 9.65
C VAL A 56 3.35 0.05 9.91
N ASN A 57 2.47 1.03 10.05
CA ASN A 57 1.03 0.85 10.20
C ASN A 57 0.35 1.12 8.87
N ILE A 58 -0.37 0.13 8.37
CA ILE A 58 -1.25 0.29 7.20
C ILE A 58 -2.64 0.66 7.71
N SER A 59 -3.08 1.89 7.42
CA SER A 59 -4.40 2.40 7.80
C SER A 59 -5.46 2.12 6.72
N GLU A 60 -5.04 2.02 5.47
CA GLU A 60 -5.90 1.68 4.34
C GLU A 60 -5.17 0.76 3.37
N LEU A 61 -5.87 -0.27 2.90
CA LEU A 61 -5.46 -1.08 1.75
C LEU A 61 -6.73 -1.53 1.04
N SER A 62 -6.99 -1.00 -0.14
CA SER A 62 -8.19 -1.32 -0.92
C SER A 62 -7.86 -1.57 -2.38
N ALA A 63 -8.63 -2.44 -3.02
CA ALA A 63 -8.57 -2.71 -4.45
C ALA A 63 -9.77 -3.56 -4.88
N PHE A 64 -10.22 -3.42 -6.13
CA PHE A 64 -11.30 -4.21 -6.70
C PHE A 64 -10.78 -5.10 -7.82
N THR A 65 -11.08 -6.41 -7.81
CA THR A 65 -10.78 -7.32 -8.93
C THR A 65 -12.04 -7.55 -9.75
N GLU A 66 -11.90 -7.73 -11.07
CA GLU A 66 -13.06 -7.91 -11.96
C GLU A 66 -13.79 -9.25 -11.76
N LYS A 67 -13.14 -10.24 -11.14
CA LYS A 67 -13.71 -11.59 -10.94
C LYS A 67 -14.77 -11.70 -9.83
N ALA A 68 -15.13 -10.62 -9.15
CA ALA A 68 -16.11 -10.64 -8.06
C ALA A 68 -17.50 -10.13 -8.48
N PHE A 69 -18.12 -10.73 -9.50
CA PHE A 69 -19.48 -10.34 -9.94
C PHE A 69 -20.62 -11.00 -9.11
N TRP A 70 -20.36 -11.96 -8.22
CA TRP A 70 -21.42 -12.69 -7.49
C TRP A 70 -21.29 -12.78 -5.97
N LYS A 71 -20.50 -11.92 -5.33
CA LYS A 71 -20.44 -11.89 -3.86
C LYS A 71 -20.30 -10.43 -3.39
N PRO A 72 -21.03 -9.99 -2.34
CA PRO A 72 -20.85 -8.66 -1.78
C PRO A 72 -19.36 -8.41 -1.51
N PRO A 73 -18.83 -7.23 -1.87
CA PRO A 73 -17.41 -6.96 -1.74
C PRO A 73 -17.02 -7.11 -0.26
N PRO A 74 -16.02 -7.96 0.06
CA PRO A 74 -15.53 -8.05 1.42
C PRO A 74 -14.94 -6.69 1.83
N VAL A 75 -15.51 -6.08 2.87
CA VAL A 75 -14.93 -4.89 3.50
C VAL A 75 -13.80 -5.37 4.41
N PHE A 76 -12.57 -5.28 3.92
CA PHE A 76 -11.38 -5.65 4.69
C PHE A 76 -10.93 -4.49 5.58
N HIS A 77 -11.21 -4.57 6.88
CA HIS A 77 -10.52 -3.76 7.90
C HIS A 77 -9.32 -4.55 8.43
N LYS A 78 -8.24 -4.64 7.65
CA LYS A 78 -7.01 -5.33 8.07
C LYS A 78 -5.98 -4.30 8.54
N ARG A 79 -5.94 -4.01 9.84
CA ARG A 79 -4.77 -3.32 10.42
C ARG A 79 -3.60 -4.31 10.40
N HIS A 80 -2.57 -4.00 9.63
CA HIS A 80 -1.31 -4.75 9.64
C HIS A 80 -0.23 -3.84 10.18
N ASN A 81 0.39 -4.30 11.25
CA ASN A 81 1.53 -3.66 11.87
C ASN A 81 2.75 -4.51 11.52
N VAL A 82 3.56 -4.01 10.59
CA VAL A 82 4.77 -4.70 10.13
C VAL A 82 5.94 -4.09 10.86
N ARG A 83 6.67 -4.91 11.63
CA ARG A 83 7.94 -4.45 12.22
C ARG A 83 8.97 -4.27 11.13
N HIS A 84 9.84 -3.29 11.26
CA HIS A 84 11.02 -3.24 10.42
C HIS A 84 11.83 -4.52 10.60
N ILE A 85 12.09 -5.20 9.49
CA ILE A 85 13.00 -6.33 9.45
C ILE A 85 14.41 -5.75 9.51
N SER A 86 15.04 -5.86 10.67
CA SER A 86 16.49 -5.66 10.79
C SER A 86 17.18 -6.79 10.02
N ALA A 87 17.51 -6.53 8.75
CA ALA A 87 18.43 -7.38 7.99
C ALA A 87 19.87 -7.25 8.50
#